data_AF-A0A3L6N235-F1
#
_entry.id   AF-A0A3L6N235-F1
#
_cell.length_a   1.000
_cell.length_b   1.000
_cell.length_c   1.000
_cell.angle_alpha   90.00
_cell.angle_beta   90.00
_cell.angle_gamma   90.00
#
_symmetry.space_group_name_H-M   'P 1'
#
loop_
_entity.id
_entity.type
_entity.pdbx_description
1 polymer ?
#
loop_
_entity_poly.entity_id
_entity_poly.type
_entity_poly.pdbx_seq_one_letter_code
_entity_poly.pdbx_strand_id
1 'polypeptide(L)'
;MSPSHLHEDEIVVPGTNAGKSVSEWPALVVDDVDENELMNSTTRPHPPVQKIKLPVDNLSDIAIVSWRWDSKDGIWGSRNIFHVIRQARRIGIRYLLIDCISVNQSLSENELLTEVVAFSTLYKTIPVIAAYDTVDDFGRLTPLHFRYTLSRPWIFNELRTIRYNPKRVLYVGHNHQGTRLSRNGGNQPLGEASNYLFGYELPKIWRGGFTNVILSVLCGKVGMTSISDFKFIIPTFARILNLAHDKMTQNDYLLTAAILCQTHRIDRDINNRYLNDIRDVEFQRYTFCDARGTSSKDISSFVFLDGTKIAKWWHLENDYTELHKMALLPESNAVHLIFTALGLTDSDFQEYLTHEEIRLASLFINDNVPLPRVEILPND
;
A
#
# COMPACT_ATOMS: atom_id res chain seq x y z
N MET A 1 1.50 -29.46 43.69
CA MET A 1 2.28 -29.86 42.50
C MET A 1 2.24 -28.70 41.54
N SER A 2 3.35 -27.96 41.47
CA SER A 2 3.54 -26.82 40.59
C SER A 2 3.96 -27.31 39.20
N PRO A 3 3.50 -26.66 38.12
CA PRO A 3 4.22 -26.61 36.85
C PRO A 3 4.87 -25.21 36.73
N SER A 4 6.14 -25.06 37.10
CA SER A 4 7.32 -25.18 36.22
C SER A 4 7.31 -24.14 35.09
N HIS A 5 8.02 -23.05 35.36
CA HIS A 5 8.47 -22.03 34.43
C HIS A 5 9.14 -22.65 33.19
N LEU A 6 8.69 -22.25 32.01
CA LEU A 6 9.44 -22.42 30.77
C LEU A 6 9.79 -21.03 30.25
N HIS A 7 11.08 -20.90 29.96
CA HIS A 7 11.80 -19.70 29.57
C HIS A 7 11.25 -19.09 28.27
N GLU A 8 11.08 -17.78 28.28
CA GLU A 8 11.03 -16.96 27.07
C GLU A 8 12.45 -16.92 26.50
N ASP A 9 12.76 -17.83 25.57
CA ASP A 9 13.97 -17.73 24.76
C ASP A 9 13.73 -16.68 23.67
N GLU A 10 14.50 -15.59 23.75
CA GLU A 10 14.60 -14.55 22.74
C GLU A 10 14.91 -15.18 21.38
N ILE A 11 14.00 -15.00 20.41
CA ILE A 11 14.26 -15.30 19.00
C ILE A 11 15.26 -14.26 18.50
N VAL A 12 16.54 -14.65 18.52
CA VAL A 12 17.62 -13.91 17.88
C VAL A 12 17.47 -14.04 16.37
N VAL A 13 17.03 -12.96 15.72
CA VAL A 13 17.04 -12.80 14.26
C VAL A 13 18.49 -12.60 13.81
N PRO A 14 19.09 -13.50 13.01
CA PRO A 14 20.42 -13.29 12.46
C PRO A 14 20.31 -12.43 11.19
N GLY A 15 20.93 -11.24 11.22
CA GLY A 15 21.04 -10.37 10.05
C GLY A 15 20.36 -9.01 10.17
N THR A 16 20.44 -8.36 11.33
CA THR A 16 20.39 -6.89 11.36
C THR A 16 21.62 -6.40 12.09
N ASN A 17 22.46 -5.62 11.41
CA ASN A 17 23.25 -4.64 12.12
C ASN A 17 22.26 -3.67 12.76
N ALA A 18 21.81 -4.01 13.97
CA ALA A 18 21.12 -3.11 14.89
C ALA A 18 22.11 -2.01 15.29
N GLY A 19 22.32 -1.06 14.39
CA GLY A 19 23.22 0.06 14.54
C GLY A 19 22.45 1.35 14.27
N LYS A 20 21.93 1.95 15.34
CA LYS A 20 21.15 3.20 15.43
C LYS A 20 19.72 3.10 14.89
N SER A 21 18.76 2.89 15.80
CA SER A 21 17.38 3.29 15.54
C SER A 21 17.38 4.78 15.19
N VAL A 22 16.73 5.12 14.07
CA VAL A 22 16.40 6.51 13.72
C VAL A 22 15.40 6.99 14.78
N SER A 23 15.93 7.42 15.92
CA SER A 23 15.11 7.91 17.04
C SER A 23 14.70 9.36 16.81
N GLU A 24 15.32 10.06 15.86
CA GLU A 24 15.03 11.45 15.54
C GLU A 24 14.47 11.59 14.13
N TRP A 25 13.30 12.22 14.02
CA TRP A 25 12.63 12.45 12.76
C TRP A 25 12.43 13.95 12.51
N PRO A 26 12.70 14.47 11.31
CA PRO A 26 12.27 15.80 10.93
C PRO A 26 10.74 15.82 10.89
N ALA A 27 10.11 16.70 11.67
CA ALA A 27 8.67 16.91 11.68
C ALA A 27 8.34 18.37 11.35
N LEU A 28 7.26 18.57 10.62
CA LEU A 28 6.69 19.90 10.39
C LEU A 28 6.10 20.45 11.69
N VAL A 29 6.44 21.70 12.04
CA VAL A 29 5.88 22.43 13.19
C VAL A 29 4.60 23.14 12.75
N VAL A 30 3.44 22.64 13.22
CA VAL A 30 2.11 23.02 12.71
C VAL A 30 1.78 24.51 12.92
N ASP A 31 2.16 25.05 14.07
CA ASP A 31 1.84 26.43 14.46
C ASP A 31 2.68 27.47 13.70
N ASP A 32 3.82 27.06 13.16
CA ASP A 32 4.74 27.93 12.43
C ASP A 32 4.44 27.99 10.92
N VAL A 33 3.48 27.18 10.43
CA VAL A 33 3.11 27.18 9.01
C VAL A 33 2.17 28.33 8.69
N ASP A 34 2.62 29.23 7.81
CA ASP A 34 1.75 30.21 7.15
C ASP A 34 0.92 29.54 6.05
N GLU A 35 -0.40 29.56 6.23
CA GLU A 35 -1.38 29.00 5.29
C GLU A 35 -1.38 29.67 3.91
N ASN A 36 -1.15 30.98 3.85
CA ASN A 36 -1.10 31.71 2.59
C ASN A 36 0.18 31.37 1.83
N GLU A 37 1.30 31.25 2.53
CA GLU A 37 2.54 30.82 1.90
C GLU A 37 2.43 29.37 1.38
N LEU A 38 1.81 28.48 2.18
CA LEU A 38 1.61 27.10 1.79
C LEU A 38 0.84 26.97 0.47
N MET A 39 -0.19 27.80 0.27
CA MET A 39 -1.07 27.71 -0.90
C MET A 39 -0.66 28.58 -2.07
N ASN A 40 -0.03 29.73 -1.83
CA ASN A 40 0.10 30.80 -2.85
C ASN A 40 1.54 31.31 -3.04
N SER A 41 2.53 30.81 -2.29
CA SER A 41 3.88 31.37 -2.34
C SER A 41 4.59 31.09 -3.67
N THR A 42 5.12 32.15 -4.28
CA THR A 42 6.08 32.06 -5.39
C THR A 42 7.50 31.74 -4.91
N THR A 43 7.80 32.04 -3.64
CA THR A 43 9.14 31.98 -3.04
C THR A 43 9.41 30.69 -2.26
N ARG A 44 8.45 29.76 -2.14
CA ARG A 44 8.59 28.38 -1.63
C ARG A 44 9.66 28.24 -0.54
N PRO A 45 9.45 28.86 0.63
CA PRO A 45 10.43 28.80 1.72
C PRO A 45 10.63 27.35 2.19
N HIS A 46 11.67 27.11 2.97
CA HIS A 46 11.80 25.82 3.64
C HIS A 46 10.67 25.66 4.67
N PRO A 47 9.99 24.50 4.74
CA PRO A 47 8.98 24.29 5.76
C PRO A 47 9.58 24.44 7.17
N PRO A 48 8.80 24.93 8.15
CA PRO A 48 9.24 24.99 9.54
C PRO A 48 9.36 23.57 10.08
N VAL A 49 10.59 23.09 10.21
CA VAL A 49 10.89 21.71 10.58
C VAL A 49 11.71 21.66 11.85
N GLN A 50 11.33 20.76 12.76
CA GLN A 50 12.06 20.45 13.98
C GLN A 50 12.34 18.94 14.05
N LYS A 51 13.53 18.57 14.51
CA LYS A 51 13.82 17.17 14.85
C LYS A 51 13.12 16.79 16.14
N ILE A 52 12.31 15.75 16.09
CA ILE A 52 11.61 15.20 17.25
C ILE A 52 12.16 13.81 17.57
N LYS A 53 12.28 13.51 18.86
CA LYS A 53 12.75 12.20 19.32
C LYS A 53 11.55 11.29 19.62
N LEU A 54 11.58 10.06 19.12
CA LEU A 54 10.60 9.01 19.40
C LEU A 54 11.16 7.94 20.36
N PRO A 55 10.34 7.41 21.29
CA PRO A 55 8.94 7.80 21.54
C PRO A 55 8.83 9.19 22.19
N VAL A 56 7.75 9.92 21.90
CA VAL A 56 7.43 11.18 22.58
C VAL A 56 6.66 10.94 23.87
N ASP A 57 6.79 11.84 24.84
CA ASP A 57 6.07 11.77 26.12
C ASP A 57 4.55 11.89 25.95
N ASN A 58 4.10 12.71 25.00
CA ASN A 58 2.69 12.93 24.70
C ASN A 58 2.38 12.61 23.23
N LEU A 59 1.77 11.45 22.99
CA LEU A 59 1.31 11.04 21.66
C LEU A 59 0.20 11.91 21.09
N SER A 60 -0.44 12.76 21.89
CA SER A 60 -1.48 13.69 21.42
C SER A 60 -0.91 14.92 20.70
N ASP A 61 0.42 15.13 20.77
CA ASP A 61 1.10 16.27 20.14
C ASP A 61 1.67 15.95 18.76
N ILE A 62 1.60 14.69 18.33
CA ILE A 62 2.22 14.20 17.10
C ILE A 62 1.23 13.38 16.27
N ALA A 63 1.30 13.51 14.96
CA ALA A 63 0.70 12.55 14.05
C ALA A 63 1.60 12.26 12.85
N ILE A 64 1.43 11.08 12.26
CA ILE A 64 1.92 10.77 10.92
C ILE A 64 0.84 11.07 9.88
N VAL A 65 1.27 11.59 8.75
CA VAL A 65 0.40 11.93 7.63
C VAL A 65 0.45 10.81 6.59
N SER A 66 -0.73 10.32 6.21
CA SER A 66 -0.91 9.32 5.15
C SER A 66 -1.71 9.99 4.05
N TRP A 67 -1.08 10.33 2.93
CA TRP A 67 -1.69 11.29 2.02
C TRP A 67 -1.49 11.00 0.55
N ARG A 68 -2.43 11.51 -0.26
CA ARG A 68 -2.30 11.54 -1.70
C ARG A 68 -1.58 12.81 -2.10
N TRP A 69 -0.39 12.64 -2.67
CA TRP A 69 0.30 13.73 -3.36
C TRP A 69 -0.60 14.28 -4.48
N ASP A 70 -0.96 15.55 -4.34
CA ASP A 70 -1.82 16.34 -5.22
C ASP A 70 -1.15 17.64 -5.68
N SER A 71 0.12 17.84 -5.31
CA SER A 71 0.99 18.90 -5.81
C SER A 71 2.26 18.32 -6.45
N LYS A 72 2.85 19.07 -7.40
CA LYS A 72 4.15 18.75 -8.00
C LYS A 72 5.32 19.12 -7.10
N ASP A 73 5.09 19.98 -6.11
CA ASP A 73 6.15 20.64 -5.32
C ASP A 73 6.15 20.19 -3.86
N GLY A 74 5.92 18.89 -3.64
CA GLY A 74 5.80 18.29 -2.31
C GLY A 74 4.59 18.86 -1.57
N ILE A 75 4.83 19.44 -0.40
CA ILE A 75 3.75 20.00 0.43
C ILE A 75 3.18 21.32 -0.13
N TRP A 76 3.94 22.07 -0.92
CA TRP A 76 3.56 23.41 -1.37
C TRP A 76 2.44 23.33 -2.41
N GLY A 77 1.34 24.04 -2.19
CA GLY A 77 0.14 24.00 -3.02
C GLY A 77 -0.71 22.73 -2.85
N SER A 78 -0.35 21.82 -1.94
CA SER A 78 -1.14 20.62 -1.66
C SER A 78 -2.38 20.97 -0.84
N ARG A 79 -3.56 20.64 -1.37
CA ARG A 79 -4.82 20.81 -0.64
C ARG A 79 -4.94 19.76 0.46
N ASN A 80 -4.49 18.53 0.21
CA ASN A 80 -4.45 17.49 1.24
C ASN A 80 -3.63 17.95 2.45
N ILE A 81 -2.38 18.43 2.26
CA ILE A 81 -1.55 18.91 3.36
C ILE A 81 -2.12 20.14 4.04
N PHE A 82 -2.65 21.10 3.28
CA PHE A 82 -3.31 22.28 3.85
C PHE A 82 -4.44 21.91 4.81
N HIS A 83 -5.33 21.00 4.41
CA HIS A 83 -6.43 20.54 5.27
C HIS A 83 -5.95 19.71 6.46
N VAL A 84 -4.90 18.90 6.28
CA VAL A 84 -4.23 18.18 7.38
C VAL A 84 -3.71 19.16 8.43
N ILE A 85 -3.01 20.22 8.02
CA ILE A 85 -2.43 21.24 8.93
C ILE A 85 -3.53 21.98 9.68
N ARG A 86 -4.57 22.45 8.98
CA ARG A 86 -5.72 23.12 9.62
C ARG A 86 -6.39 22.23 10.64
N GLN A 87 -6.56 20.95 10.33
CA GLN A 87 -7.17 20.02 11.27
C GLN A 87 -6.24 19.71 12.43
N ALA A 88 -4.95 19.49 12.20
CA ALA A 88 -3.94 19.28 13.22
C ALA A 88 -3.95 20.43 14.25
N ARG A 89 -3.96 21.67 13.78
CA ARG A 89 -4.05 22.87 14.65
C ARG A 89 -5.31 22.88 15.50
N ARG A 90 -6.47 22.56 14.91
CA ARG A 90 -7.76 22.51 15.63
C ARG A 90 -7.78 21.48 16.76
N ILE A 91 -7.09 20.36 16.61
CA ILE A 91 -7.04 19.27 17.60
C ILE A 91 -5.78 19.30 18.48
N GLY A 92 -4.95 20.33 18.36
CA GLY A 92 -3.76 20.52 19.19
C GLY A 92 -2.55 19.66 18.83
N ILE A 93 -2.49 19.11 17.62
CA ILE A 93 -1.29 18.39 17.14
C ILE A 93 -0.22 19.42 16.77
N ARG A 94 0.95 19.32 17.40
CA ARG A 94 2.07 20.25 17.23
C ARG A 94 3.03 19.83 16.11
N TYR A 95 3.24 18.52 15.95
CA TYR A 95 4.22 17.97 15.02
C TYR A 95 3.59 17.01 14.03
N LEU A 96 3.85 17.21 12.74
CA LEU A 96 3.45 16.29 11.68
C LEU A 96 4.66 15.61 11.04
N LEU A 97 4.64 14.29 11.04
CA LEU A 97 5.56 13.47 10.26
C LEU A 97 4.96 13.25 8.87
N ILE A 98 5.64 13.77 7.86
CA ILE A 98 5.22 13.73 6.45
C ILE A 98 6.37 13.11 5.67
N ASP A 99 6.11 12.06 4.91
CA ASP A 99 7.09 11.30 4.13
C ASP A 99 8.12 12.18 3.38
N CYS A 100 7.66 13.20 2.66
CA CYS A 100 8.52 14.09 1.87
C CYS A 100 9.36 15.08 2.71
N ILE A 101 9.14 15.14 4.03
CA ILE A 101 9.92 15.94 4.99
C ILE A 101 10.78 15.04 5.87
N SER A 102 10.18 13.94 6.35
CA SER A 102 10.72 13.09 7.40
C SER A 102 11.68 12.03 6.87
N VAL A 103 11.54 11.60 5.62
CA VAL A 103 12.42 10.60 5.00
C VAL A 103 13.46 11.31 4.13
N ASN A 104 14.74 11.00 4.34
CA ASN A 104 15.83 11.57 3.56
C ASN A 104 15.96 10.87 2.20
N GLN A 105 15.33 11.46 1.19
CA GLN A 105 15.34 10.95 -0.18
C GLN A 105 16.73 10.98 -0.87
N SER A 106 17.76 11.55 -0.22
CA SER A 106 19.14 11.59 -0.76
C SER A 106 20.01 10.39 -0.35
N LEU A 107 19.48 9.49 0.48
CA LEU A 107 20.18 8.29 0.92
C LEU A 107 20.46 7.30 -0.22
N SER A 108 21.45 6.42 -0.02
CA SER A 108 21.63 5.27 -0.92
C SER A 108 20.43 4.32 -0.85
N GLU A 109 20.24 3.47 -1.85
CA GLU A 109 19.07 2.57 -1.94
C GLU A 109 18.85 1.71 -0.68
N ASN A 110 19.92 1.12 -0.13
CA ASN A 110 19.82 0.27 1.06
C ASN A 110 19.52 1.07 2.33
N GLU A 111 20.10 2.27 2.44
CA GLU A 111 19.84 3.18 3.57
C GLU A 111 18.42 3.73 3.49
N LEU A 112 17.96 4.10 2.29
CA LEU A 112 16.59 4.55 2.04
C LEU A 112 15.59 3.44 2.34
N LEU A 113 15.86 2.19 1.94
CA LEU A 113 15.02 1.05 2.29
C LEU A 113 14.89 0.91 3.82
N THR A 114 16.01 1.01 4.53
CA THR A 114 16.02 0.94 6.00
C THR A 114 15.19 2.08 6.62
N GLU A 115 15.36 3.31 6.12
CA GLU A 115 14.65 4.48 6.63
C GLU A 115 13.15 4.44 6.31
N VAL A 116 12.75 4.04 5.10
CA VAL A 116 11.35 3.89 4.69
C VAL A 116 10.65 2.81 5.50
N VAL A 117 11.31 1.67 5.74
CA VAL A 117 10.76 0.61 6.60
C VAL A 117 10.57 1.14 8.02
N ALA A 118 11.57 1.85 8.57
CA ALA A 118 11.48 2.45 9.90
C ALA A 118 10.34 3.48 9.99
N PHE A 119 10.24 4.39 9.01
CA PHE A 119 9.15 5.38 8.92
C PHE A 119 7.78 4.70 8.81
N SER A 120 7.67 3.64 8.01
CA SER A 120 6.42 2.89 7.84
C SER A 120 5.92 2.26 9.14
N THR A 121 6.81 1.92 10.08
CA THR A 121 6.39 1.40 11.40
C THR A 121 5.59 2.42 12.21
N LEU A 122 5.78 3.71 11.95
CA LEU A 122 5.10 4.78 12.67
C LEU A 122 3.59 4.79 12.42
N TYR A 123 3.14 4.35 11.24
CA TYR A 123 1.72 4.13 10.95
C TYR A 123 1.05 3.10 11.86
N LYS A 124 1.82 2.30 12.63
CA LYS A 124 1.29 1.35 13.62
C LYS A 124 1.31 1.89 15.05
N THR A 125 2.05 2.97 15.35
CA THR A 125 2.41 3.32 16.73
C THR A 125 1.91 4.70 17.18
N ILE A 126 1.76 5.65 16.25
CA ILE A 126 1.32 7.02 16.56
C ILE A 126 0.00 7.38 15.83
N PRO A 127 -0.73 8.43 16.24
CA PRO A 127 -1.95 8.85 15.56
C PRO A 127 -1.71 9.14 14.08
N VAL A 128 -2.72 8.85 13.25
CA VAL A 128 -2.65 9.02 11.79
C VAL A 128 -3.65 10.07 11.35
N ILE A 129 -3.23 11.01 10.51
CA ILE A 129 -4.13 11.87 9.75
C ILE A 129 -4.03 11.48 8.27
N ALA A 130 -5.13 10.98 7.73
CA ALA A 130 -5.26 10.50 6.37
C ALA A 130 -5.95 11.54 5.47
N ALA A 131 -5.38 11.85 4.30
CA ALA A 131 -5.94 12.81 3.35
C ALA A 131 -5.69 12.38 1.90
N TYR A 132 -6.75 11.95 1.22
CA TYR A 132 -6.65 11.30 -0.11
C TYR A 132 -7.53 11.94 -1.17
N ASP A 133 -8.17 13.07 -0.85
CA ASP A 133 -9.05 13.69 -1.81
C ASP A 133 -8.24 14.19 -3.02
N THR A 134 -8.80 13.99 -4.20
CA THR A 134 -8.20 14.43 -5.44
C THR A 134 -9.31 14.75 -6.44
N VAL A 135 -8.96 15.26 -7.61
CA VAL A 135 -9.89 15.44 -8.73
C VAL A 135 -9.36 14.64 -9.90
N ASP A 136 -10.24 14.04 -10.70
CA ASP A 136 -9.77 13.47 -11.97
C ASP A 136 -9.28 14.59 -12.92
N ASP A 137 -8.66 14.21 -14.03
CA ASP A 137 -8.12 15.16 -15.03
C ASP A 137 -9.20 16.08 -15.64
N PHE A 138 -10.48 15.76 -15.41
CA PHE A 138 -11.64 16.52 -15.87
C PHE A 138 -12.36 17.25 -14.72
N GLY A 139 -11.78 17.29 -13.53
CA GLY A 139 -12.37 17.93 -12.35
C GLY A 139 -13.54 17.16 -11.72
N ARG A 140 -13.80 15.90 -12.11
CA ARG A 140 -14.92 15.10 -11.61
C ARG A 140 -14.56 14.35 -10.33
N LEU A 141 -15.56 14.23 -9.46
CA LEU A 141 -15.49 13.52 -8.19
C LEU A 141 -16.29 12.23 -8.28
N THR A 142 -15.62 11.12 -8.60
CA THR A 142 -16.29 9.81 -8.68
C THR A 142 -15.84 8.88 -7.56
N PRO A 143 -16.73 8.04 -7.00
CA PRO A 143 -16.33 7.02 -6.04
C PRO A 143 -15.29 6.04 -6.62
N LEU A 144 -15.31 5.85 -7.94
CA LEU A 144 -14.34 5.00 -8.64
C LEU A 144 -12.94 5.61 -8.60
N HIS A 145 -12.80 6.90 -8.86
CA HIS A 145 -11.49 7.57 -8.81
C HIS A 145 -10.90 7.56 -7.40
N PHE A 146 -11.73 7.75 -6.37
CA PHE A 146 -11.28 7.62 -4.99
C PHE A 146 -10.78 6.21 -4.67
N ARG A 147 -11.47 5.16 -5.13
CA ARG A 147 -10.99 3.77 -5.01
C ARG A 147 -9.64 3.58 -5.69
N TYR A 148 -9.45 4.10 -6.90
CA TYR A 148 -8.15 4.04 -7.57
C TYR A 148 -7.05 4.75 -6.80
N THR A 149 -7.36 5.88 -6.15
CA THR A 149 -6.43 6.55 -5.24
C THR A 149 -6.05 5.66 -4.06
N LEU A 150 -7.01 5.03 -3.39
CA LEU A 150 -6.71 4.11 -2.27
C LEU A 150 -6.00 2.83 -2.72
N SER A 151 -6.16 2.44 -3.99
CA SER A 151 -5.46 1.31 -4.61
C SER A 151 -4.06 1.66 -5.12
N ARG A 152 -3.58 2.90 -4.96
CA ARG A 152 -2.17 3.20 -5.26
C ARG A 152 -1.24 2.39 -4.36
N PRO A 153 -0.16 1.78 -4.88
CA PRO A 153 0.72 0.91 -4.11
C PRO A 153 1.17 1.45 -2.75
N TRP A 154 1.69 2.67 -2.71
CA TRP A 154 2.14 3.32 -1.47
C TRP A 154 0.99 3.56 -0.48
N ILE A 155 -0.09 4.19 -0.93
CA ILE A 155 -1.29 4.45 -0.09
C ILE A 155 -1.91 3.14 0.41
N PHE A 156 -2.01 2.12 -0.45
CA PHE A 156 -2.54 0.82 -0.09
C PHE A 156 -1.71 0.16 1.03
N ASN A 157 -0.38 0.24 0.93
CA ASN A 157 0.54 -0.26 1.95
C ASN A 157 0.40 0.49 3.29
N GLU A 158 0.32 1.81 3.25
CA GLU A 158 0.08 2.62 4.45
C GLU A 158 -1.24 2.25 5.12
N LEU A 159 -2.33 2.18 4.35
CA LEU A 159 -3.66 1.80 4.85
C LEU A 159 -3.71 0.38 5.42
N ARG A 160 -2.98 -0.55 4.81
CA ARG A 160 -2.78 -1.89 5.37
C ARG A 160 -1.99 -1.86 6.68
N THR A 161 -1.00 -1.00 6.78
CA THR A 161 -0.19 -0.83 8.00
C THR A 161 -1.01 -0.22 9.14
N ILE A 162 -1.86 0.76 8.82
CA ILE A 162 -2.78 1.43 9.75
C ILE A 162 -3.76 0.46 10.42
N ARG A 163 -4.04 -0.71 9.82
CA ARG A 163 -4.87 -1.77 10.40
C ARG A 163 -4.42 -2.21 11.80
N TYR A 164 -3.12 -2.12 12.06
CA TYR A 164 -2.49 -2.51 13.33
C TYR A 164 -2.38 -1.36 14.33
N ASN A 165 -2.87 -0.17 13.97
CA ASN A 165 -2.71 1.01 14.79
C ASN A 165 -3.75 1.02 15.94
N PRO A 166 -3.33 0.98 17.21
CA PRO A 166 -4.25 1.06 18.34
C PRO A 166 -4.68 2.51 18.66
N LYS A 167 -4.11 3.50 17.98
CA LYS A 167 -4.38 4.93 18.15
C LYS A 167 -5.46 5.40 17.17
N ARG A 168 -5.80 6.67 17.26
CA ARG A 168 -6.81 7.30 16.41
C ARG A 168 -6.31 7.44 14.98
N VAL A 169 -7.17 7.08 14.03
CA VAL A 169 -7.03 7.35 12.60
C VAL A 169 -8.07 8.38 12.21
N LEU A 170 -7.63 9.56 11.79
CA LEU A 170 -8.48 10.66 11.39
C LEU A 170 -8.44 10.80 9.87
N TYR A 171 -9.58 10.77 9.20
CA TYR A 171 -9.65 11.10 7.79
C TYR A 171 -10.14 12.53 7.59
N VAL A 172 -9.37 13.30 6.83
CA VAL A 172 -9.65 14.69 6.49
C VAL A 172 -9.82 14.78 4.97
N GLY A 173 -11.05 15.03 4.53
CA GLY A 173 -11.38 15.24 3.12
C GLY A 173 -11.59 16.72 2.82
N HIS A 174 -11.32 17.15 1.59
CA HIS A 174 -11.52 18.53 1.13
C HIS A 174 -12.42 18.69 -0.10
N ASN A 175 -12.71 17.61 -0.81
CA ASN A 175 -13.59 17.56 -1.98
C ASN A 175 -14.75 16.58 -1.78
N HIS A 176 -15.02 16.18 -0.53
CA HIS A 176 -16.03 15.19 -0.18
C HIS A 176 -15.88 13.85 -0.91
N GLN A 177 -14.70 13.41 -1.35
CA GLN A 177 -14.61 12.08 -1.96
C GLN A 177 -14.71 10.99 -0.90
N GLY A 178 -13.79 11.00 0.07
CA GLY A 178 -13.83 10.02 1.16
C GLY A 178 -14.91 10.29 2.21
N THR A 179 -15.34 11.55 2.38
CA THR A 179 -16.44 11.94 3.30
C THR A 179 -17.83 11.87 2.65
N ARG A 180 -17.92 11.37 1.41
CA ARG A 180 -19.21 11.06 0.78
C ARG A 180 -19.88 9.91 1.50
N LEU A 181 -21.18 10.02 1.75
CA LEU A 181 -21.98 8.89 2.26
C LEU A 181 -21.95 7.72 1.26
N SER A 182 -21.56 6.54 1.76
CA SER A 182 -21.65 5.29 1.05
C SER A 182 -23.09 4.79 1.07
N ARG A 183 -23.66 4.52 -0.11
CA ARG A 183 -25.03 3.96 -0.25
C ARG A 183 -25.19 2.60 0.42
N ASN A 184 -24.08 1.92 0.73
CA ASN A 184 -24.04 0.56 1.27
C ASN A 184 -23.36 0.50 2.66
N GLY A 185 -23.31 1.62 3.40
CA GLY A 185 -22.55 1.74 4.67
C GLY A 185 -23.11 0.99 5.88
N GLY A 186 -24.31 0.40 5.79
CA GLY A 186 -24.96 -0.27 6.92
C GLY A 186 -24.28 -1.58 7.33
N ASN A 187 -24.14 -1.80 8.65
CA ASN A 187 -23.64 -3.03 9.30
C ASN A 187 -22.20 -3.45 8.95
N GLN A 188 -21.29 -2.48 8.87
CA GLN A 188 -19.87 -2.74 8.66
C GLN A 188 -19.03 -2.55 9.93
N PRO A 189 -17.85 -3.20 10.00
CA PRO A 189 -17.16 -3.39 11.27
C PRO A 189 -16.53 -2.11 11.86
N LEU A 190 -16.53 -0.99 11.12
CA LEU A 190 -16.02 0.32 11.58
C LEU A 190 -17.13 1.25 12.11
N GLY A 191 -18.34 0.74 12.34
CA GLY A 191 -19.45 1.55 12.88
C GLY A 191 -19.77 2.74 11.97
N GLU A 192 -19.93 3.93 12.57
CA GLU A 192 -20.30 5.17 11.86
C GLU A 192 -19.33 5.56 10.74
N ALA A 193 -18.03 5.25 10.87
CA ALA A 193 -17.06 5.55 9.82
C ALA A 193 -17.38 4.82 8.51
N SER A 194 -18.03 3.65 8.58
CA SER A 194 -18.44 2.87 7.41
C SER A 194 -19.54 3.53 6.59
N ASN A 195 -20.24 4.51 7.16
CA ASN A 195 -21.21 5.32 6.43
C ASN A 195 -20.54 6.21 5.39
N TYR A 196 -19.23 6.42 5.48
CA TYR A 196 -18.46 7.24 4.56
C TYR A 196 -17.62 6.38 3.62
N LEU A 197 -17.34 6.88 2.41
CA LEU A 197 -16.62 6.13 1.40
C LEU A 197 -15.24 5.68 1.87
N PHE A 198 -14.51 6.52 2.61
CA PHE A 198 -13.21 6.12 3.18
C PHE A 198 -13.34 4.92 4.12
N GLY A 199 -14.19 5.00 5.14
CA GLY A 199 -14.39 3.89 6.08
C GLY A 199 -14.99 2.65 5.42
N TYR A 200 -15.82 2.82 4.38
CA TYR A 200 -16.40 1.71 3.60
C TYR A 200 -15.36 0.93 2.78
N GLU A 201 -14.28 1.57 2.31
CA GLU A 201 -13.24 0.91 1.51
C GLU A 201 -12.15 0.24 2.38
N LEU A 202 -11.93 0.71 3.62
CA LEU A 202 -10.89 0.17 4.52
C LEU A 202 -10.97 -1.36 4.73
N PRO A 203 -12.13 -1.97 5.06
CA PRO A 203 -12.20 -3.42 5.21
C PRO A 203 -11.83 -4.21 3.95
N LYS A 204 -12.05 -3.63 2.77
CA LYS A 204 -11.68 -4.29 1.50
C LYS A 204 -10.17 -4.23 1.27
N ILE A 205 -9.56 -3.08 1.59
CA ILE A 205 -8.10 -2.91 1.56
C ILE A 205 -7.44 -3.89 2.54
N TRP A 206 -8.00 -4.05 3.73
CA TRP A 206 -7.45 -4.95 4.74
C TRP A 206 -7.60 -6.43 4.42
N ARG A 207 -8.62 -6.81 3.66
CA ARG A 207 -8.78 -8.19 3.17
C ARG A 207 -7.94 -8.45 1.91
N GLY A 208 -7.68 -7.41 1.12
CA GLY A 208 -7.01 -7.51 -0.16
C GLY A 208 -5.49 -7.69 -0.12
N GLY A 209 -4.98 -8.34 -1.16
CA GLY A 209 -3.56 -8.54 -1.41
C GLY A 209 -2.95 -7.50 -2.37
N PHE A 210 -1.61 -7.46 -2.41
CA PHE A 210 -0.88 -6.62 -3.34
C PHE A 210 -1.08 -7.01 -4.81
N THR A 211 -1.44 -8.27 -5.11
CA THR A 211 -1.68 -8.72 -6.50
C THR A 211 -2.65 -7.79 -7.22
N ASN A 212 -3.83 -7.50 -6.65
CA ASN A 212 -4.84 -6.70 -7.33
C ASN A 212 -4.37 -5.26 -7.58
N VAL A 213 -3.58 -4.72 -6.65
CA VAL A 213 -2.98 -3.40 -6.78
C VAL A 213 -1.93 -3.38 -7.89
N ILE A 214 -1.06 -4.38 -7.93
CA ILE A 214 -0.04 -4.54 -8.98
C ILE A 214 -0.70 -4.73 -10.35
N LEU A 215 -1.73 -5.57 -10.45
CA LEU A 215 -2.50 -5.74 -11.69
C LEU A 215 -3.23 -4.46 -12.11
N SER A 216 -3.69 -3.64 -11.16
CA SER A 216 -4.28 -2.32 -11.47
C SER A 216 -3.25 -1.35 -12.04
N VAL A 217 -1.98 -1.44 -11.61
CA VAL A 217 -0.86 -0.70 -12.21
C VAL A 217 -0.55 -1.23 -13.61
N LEU A 218 -0.46 -2.55 -13.77
CA LEU A 218 -0.23 -3.22 -15.05
C LEU A 218 -1.27 -2.83 -16.12
N CYS A 219 -2.55 -2.80 -15.74
CA CYS A 219 -3.64 -2.41 -16.66
C CYS A 219 -3.83 -0.88 -16.79
N GLY A 220 -2.92 -0.07 -16.24
CA GLY A 220 -2.98 1.39 -16.33
C GLY A 220 -4.15 2.06 -15.60
N LYS A 221 -4.84 1.35 -14.70
CA LYS A 221 -5.96 1.89 -13.91
C LYS A 221 -5.49 2.73 -12.72
N VAL A 222 -4.31 2.39 -12.20
CA VAL A 222 -3.69 3.04 -11.05
C VAL A 222 -2.29 3.50 -11.45
N GLY A 223 -2.00 4.78 -11.27
CA GLY A 223 -0.69 5.35 -11.60
C GLY A 223 0.34 5.12 -10.50
N MET A 224 1.54 4.70 -10.89
CA MET A 224 2.75 4.57 -10.07
C MET A 224 3.91 5.21 -10.82
N THR A 225 4.63 6.15 -10.20
CA THR A 225 5.72 6.89 -10.87
C THR A 225 6.92 6.00 -11.14
N SER A 226 7.29 5.16 -10.19
CA SER A 226 8.43 4.26 -10.24
C SER A 226 7.97 2.87 -9.84
N ILE A 227 7.90 1.94 -10.80
CA ILE A 227 7.48 0.56 -10.50
C ILE A 227 8.51 -0.17 -9.64
N SER A 228 9.79 0.22 -9.70
CA SER A 228 10.84 -0.36 -8.84
C SER A 228 10.57 -0.15 -7.35
N ASP A 229 9.72 0.81 -6.98
CA ASP A 229 9.39 1.10 -5.59
C ASP A 229 8.69 -0.05 -4.87
N PHE A 230 8.18 -1.07 -5.58
CA PHE A 230 7.62 -2.26 -4.93
C PHE A 230 8.62 -2.95 -3.99
N LYS A 231 9.94 -2.77 -4.19
CA LYS A 231 10.96 -3.25 -3.26
C LYS A 231 10.91 -2.58 -1.88
N PHE A 232 10.42 -1.34 -1.80
CA PHE A 232 10.26 -0.63 -0.54
C PHE A 232 8.88 -0.92 0.08
N ILE A 233 7.88 -1.18 -0.77
CA ILE A 233 6.50 -1.49 -0.36
C ILE A 233 6.39 -2.92 0.18
N ILE A 234 7.09 -3.87 -0.46
CA ILE A 234 7.05 -5.30 -0.13
C ILE A 234 8.50 -5.81 0.05
N PRO A 235 9.19 -5.35 1.12
CA PRO A 235 10.63 -5.53 1.27
C PRO A 235 11.10 -6.98 1.32
N THR A 236 10.22 -7.89 1.71
CA THR A 236 10.47 -9.36 1.70
C THR A 236 10.76 -9.91 0.31
N PHE A 237 10.42 -9.18 -0.76
CA PHE A 237 10.73 -9.54 -2.15
C PHE A 237 11.74 -8.60 -2.81
N ALA A 238 12.33 -7.65 -2.07
CA ALA A 238 13.16 -6.58 -2.64
C ALA A 238 14.26 -7.09 -3.58
N ARG A 239 14.97 -8.16 -3.18
CA ARG A 239 16.04 -8.78 -3.98
C ARG A 239 15.54 -9.29 -5.34
N ILE A 240 14.44 -10.04 -5.35
CA ILE A 240 13.87 -10.62 -6.58
C ILE A 240 13.29 -9.52 -7.45
N LEU A 241 12.62 -8.54 -6.84
CA LEU A 241 12.05 -7.39 -7.54
C LEU A 241 13.14 -6.52 -8.18
N ASN A 242 14.26 -6.27 -7.50
CA ASN A 242 15.40 -5.58 -8.10
C ASN A 242 15.91 -6.31 -9.34
N LEU A 243 16.14 -7.62 -9.24
CA LEU A 243 16.61 -8.41 -10.38
C LEU A 243 15.59 -8.47 -11.53
N ALA A 244 14.30 -8.59 -11.22
CA ALA A 244 13.25 -8.55 -12.23
C ALA A 244 13.22 -7.20 -12.93
N HIS A 245 13.32 -6.09 -12.19
CA HIS A 245 13.35 -4.75 -12.75
C HIS A 245 14.54 -4.54 -13.70
N ASP A 246 15.71 -5.10 -13.38
CA ASP A 246 16.91 -4.99 -14.21
C ASP A 246 16.86 -5.85 -15.48
N LYS A 247 16.10 -6.96 -15.46
CA LYS A 247 16.13 -8.01 -16.51
C LYS A 247 14.86 -8.15 -17.33
N MET A 248 13.78 -7.45 -16.96
CA MET A 248 12.46 -7.63 -17.57
C MET A 248 11.89 -6.28 -18.01
N THR A 249 10.97 -6.32 -18.96
CA THR A 249 10.18 -5.13 -19.30
C THR A 249 9.29 -4.74 -18.12
N GLN A 250 8.77 -3.51 -18.14
CA GLN A 250 7.82 -3.03 -17.13
C GLN A 250 6.62 -3.98 -16.94
N ASN A 251 6.03 -4.50 -18.02
CA ASN A 251 4.86 -5.37 -17.92
C ASN A 251 5.22 -6.76 -17.38
N ASP A 252 6.33 -7.34 -17.86
CA ASP A 252 6.85 -8.62 -17.36
C ASP A 252 7.23 -8.53 -15.87
N TYR A 253 7.83 -7.41 -15.45
CA TYR A 253 8.14 -7.10 -14.05
C TYR A 253 6.87 -7.06 -13.19
N LEU A 254 5.85 -6.31 -13.61
CA LEU A 254 4.61 -6.17 -12.86
C LEU A 254 3.85 -7.51 -12.75
N LEU A 255 3.81 -8.31 -13.83
CA LEU A 255 3.20 -9.64 -13.76
C LEU A 255 4.00 -10.59 -12.87
N THR A 256 5.33 -10.52 -12.89
CA THR A 256 6.20 -11.24 -11.97
C THR A 256 5.90 -10.88 -10.52
N ALA A 257 5.84 -9.57 -10.20
CA ALA A 257 5.53 -9.07 -8.87
C ALA A 257 4.13 -9.52 -8.42
N ALA A 258 3.13 -9.50 -9.31
CA ALA A 258 1.78 -9.97 -9.02
C ALA A 258 1.74 -11.46 -8.68
N ILE A 259 2.48 -12.30 -9.42
CA ILE A 259 2.57 -13.74 -9.18
C ILE A 259 3.26 -14.02 -7.83
N LEU A 260 4.36 -13.33 -7.53
CA LEU A 260 5.07 -13.46 -6.25
C LEU A 260 4.21 -13.05 -5.04
N CYS A 261 3.36 -12.04 -5.22
CA CYS A 261 2.47 -11.54 -4.17
C CYS A 261 1.15 -12.30 -4.06
N GLN A 262 0.89 -13.25 -4.98
CA GLN A 262 -0.37 -13.97 -4.99
C GLN A 262 -0.47 -14.92 -3.81
N THR A 263 -1.57 -14.76 -3.08
CA THR A 263 -1.89 -15.57 -1.93
C THR A 263 -2.85 -16.70 -2.32
N HIS A 264 -2.71 -17.88 -1.71
CA HIS A 264 -3.65 -19.01 -1.89
C HIS A 264 -5.08 -18.70 -1.41
N ARG A 265 -5.29 -17.62 -0.65
CA ARG A 265 -6.61 -17.02 -0.46
C ARG A 265 -7.05 -16.45 -1.80
N ILE A 266 -7.78 -17.24 -2.58
CA ILE A 266 -8.55 -16.74 -3.71
C ILE A 266 -9.52 -15.73 -3.12
N ASP A 267 -9.23 -14.45 -3.32
CA ASP A 267 -10.07 -13.37 -2.82
C ASP A 267 -11.32 -13.29 -3.70
N ARG A 268 -12.24 -14.24 -3.48
CA ARG A 268 -13.48 -14.41 -4.26
C ARG A 268 -14.42 -13.19 -4.15
N ASP A 269 -14.15 -12.30 -3.19
CA ASP A 269 -14.95 -11.14 -2.85
C ASP A 269 -14.34 -9.80 -3.32
N ILE A 270 -13.07 -9.79 -3.77
CA ILE A 270 -12.57 -8.62 -4.48
C ILE A 270 -13.10 -8.67 -5.90
N ASN A 271 -14.27 -8.06 -6.03
CA ASN A 271 -14.84 -7.60 -7.28
C ASN A 271 -13.80 -6.72 -8.00
N ASN A 272 -12.98 -7.34 -8.85
CA ASN A 272 -12.14 -6.68 -9.84
C ASN A 272 -13.01 -6.18 -11.00
N ARG A 273 -14.11 -5.49 -10.66
CA ARG A 273 -15.11 -4.91 -11.57
C ARG A 273 -14.52 -4.00 -12.65
N TYR A 274 -13.26 -3.61 -12.51
CA TYR A 274 -12.65 -2.54 -13.28
C TYR A 274 -11.22 -2.87 -13.73
N LEU A 275 -10.73 -4.10 -13.53
CA LEU A 275 -9.51 -4.54 -14.19
C LEU A 275 -9.85 -4.86 -15.65
N ASN A 276 -9.01 -4.38 -16.57
CA ASN A 276 -9.02 -4.89 -17.93
C ASN A 276 -8.40 -6.29 -17.93
N ASP A 277 -8.71 -7.07 -18.95
CA ASP A 277 -8.06 -8.37 -19.14
C ASP A 277 -6.56 -8.17 -19.34
N ILE A 278 -5.74 -8.83 -18.52
CA ILE A 278 -4.28 -8.72 -18.62
C ILE A 278 -3.75 -9.35 -19.91
N ARG A 279 -4.54 -10.18 -20.59
CA ARG A 279 -4.21 -10.76 -21.90
C ARG A 279 -4.04 -9.71 -22.99
N ASP A 280 -4.66 -8.54 -22.82
CA ASP A 280 -4.56 -7.42 -23.76
C ASP A 280 -3.27 -6.60 -23.58
N VAL A 281 -2.44 -6.94 -22.58
CA VAL A 281 -1.17 -6.27 -22.30
C VAL A 281 -0.05 -6.96 -23.07
N GLU A 282 0.86 -6.17 -23.64
CA GLU A 282 2.04 -6.70 -24.33
C GLU A 282 3.13 -7.12 -23.34
N PHE A 283 3.61 -8.34 -23.48
CA PHE A 283 4.68 -8.93 -22.68
C PHE A 283 5.80 -9.42 -23.60
N GLN A 284 7.04 -9.37 -23.13
CA GLN A 284 8.19 -9.88 -23.90
C GLN A 284 8.53 -11.31 -23.51
N ARG A 285 8.41 -11.66 -22.24
CA ARG A 285 8.77 -12.98 -21.71
C ARG A 285 7.55 -13.83 -21.34
N TYR A 286 6.46 -13.17 -21.02
CA TYR A 286 5.21 -13.82 -20.70
C TYR A 286 4.35 -14.09 -21.93
N THR A 287 3.70 -15.24 -21.98
CA THR A 287 2.71 -15.57 -23.02
C THR A 287 1.47 -16.22 -22.42
N PHE A 288 0.33 -16.04 -23.10
CA PHE A 288 -0.95 -16.62 -22.71
C PHE A 288 -1.38 -17.64 -23.76
N CYS A 289 -1.84 -18.80 -23.32
CA CYS A 289 -2.46 -19.79 -24.20
C CYS A 289 -3.80 -20.23 -23.62
N ASP A 290 -4.82 -20.31 -24.46
CA ASP A 290 -6.15 -20.72 -24.01
C ASP A 290 -6.14 -22.12 -23.40
N ALA A 291 -6.69 -22.24 -22.20
CA ALA A 291 -6.97 -23.52 -21.59
C ALA A 291 -8.25 -24.08 -22.23
N ARG A 292 -8.07 -24.95 -23.23
CA ARG A 292 -9.19 -25.59 -23.97
C ARG A 292 -10.18 -26.23 -22.99
N GLY A 293 -11.49 -26.04 -23.26
CA GLY A 293 -12.57 -26.73 -22.56
C GLY A 293 -13.41 -25.86 -21.61
N THR A 294 -13.27 -24.54 -21.66
CA THR A 294 -14.06 -23.64 -20.82
C THR A 294 -15.23 -23.04 -21.60
N SER A 295 -16.39 -22.92 -20.95
CA SER A 295 -17.62 -22.38 -21.57
C SER A 295 -17.41 -20.91 -21.98
N SER A 296 -18.22 -20.37 -22.89
CA SER A 296 -18.07 -18.98 -23.37
C SER A 296 -18.09 -17.89 -22.28
N LYS A 297 -18.47 -18.23 -21.04
CA LYS A 297 -18.56 -17.31 -19.89
C LYS A 297 -17.44 -17.47 -18.87
N ASP A 298 -16.69 -18.58 -18.94
CA ASP A 298 -15.54 -18.88 -18.10
C ASP A 298 -14.34 -18.92 -19.03
N ILE A 299 -13.56 -17.86 -19.06
CA ILE A 299 -12.37 -17.80 -19.91
C ILE A 299 -11.19 -18.10 -19.03
N SER A 300 -10.38 -19.08 -19.42
CA SER A 300 -9.11 -19.32 -18.74
C SER A 300 -7.97 -19.52 -19.70
N SER A 301 -6.83 -18.93 -19.34
CA SER A 301 -5.60 -19.01 -20.10
C SER A 301 -4.47 -19.46 -19.18
N PHE A 302 -3.65 -20.38 -19.67
CA PHE A 302 -2.38 -20.70 -19.05
C PHE A 302 -1.40 -19.56 -19.32
N VAL A 303 -0.63 -19.20 -18.29
CA VAL A 303 0.39 -18.16 -18.33
C VAL A 303 1.75 -18.84 -18.32
N PHE A 304 2.56 -18.54 -19.31
CA PHE A 304 3.91 -19.06 -19.46
C PHE A 304 4.93 -17.95 -19.29
N LEU A 305 6.06 -18.26 -18.68
CA LEU A 305 7.27 -17.44 -18.63
C LEU A 305 8.38 -18.19 -19.38
N ASP A 306 8.89 -17.59 -20.46
CA ASP A 306 9.88 -18.20 -21.35
C ASP A 306 9.49 -19.62 -21.81
N GLY A 307 8.20 -19.81 -22.12
CA GLY A 307 7.64 -21.10 -22.56
C GLY A 307 7.36 -22.12 -21.45
N THR A 308 7.63 -21.79 -20.19
CA THR A 308 7.29 -22.66 -19.05
C THR A 308 6.04 -22.18 -18.35
N LYS A 309 5.08 -23.07 -18.10
CA LYS A 309 3.82 -22.72 -17.43
C LYS A 309 4.09 -22.33 -15.99
N ILE A 310 3.65 -21.15 -15.57
CA ILE A 310 3.82 -20.67 -14.19
C ILE A 310 2.54 -20.21 -13.51
N ALA A 311 1.46 -19.98 -14.25
CA ALA A 311 0.18 -19.63 -13.65
C ALA A 311 -1.00 -19.98 -14.57
N LYS A 312 -2.20 -19.78 -14.05
CA LYS A 312 -3.47 -19.73 -14.78
C LYS A 312 -4.13 -18.38 -14.52
N TRP A 313 -4.49 -17.69 -15.58
CA TRP A 313 -5.39 -16.54 -15.56
C TRP A 313 -6.81 -17.05 -15.73
N TRP A 314 -7.70 -16.62 -14.84
CA TRP A 314 -9.11 -16.98 -14.85
C TRP A 314 -9.96 -15.73 -14.88
N HIS A 315 -10.92 -15.68 -15.80
CA HIS A 315 -11.86 -14.58 -16.00
C HIS A 315 -13.26 -15.14 -16.15
N LEU A 316 -14.15 -14.73 -15.25
CA LEU A 316 -15.57 -15.05 -15.30
C LEU A 316 -16.34 -13.78 -15.63
N GLU A 317 -17.08 -13.82 -16.74
CA GLU A 317 -17.99 -12.76 -17.14
C GLU A 317 -19.40 -13.08 -16.62
N ASN A 318 -20.01 -12.10 -15.92
CA ASN A 318 -21.39 -12.21 -15.46
C ASN A 318 -22.29 -11.19 -16.16
N ASP A 319 -22.97 -11.66 -17.21
CA ASP A 319 -23.90 -10.89 -18.05
C ASP A 319 -24.97 -10.13 -17.27
N TYR A 320 -25.34 -10.57 -16.06
CA TYR A 320 -26.43 -9.96 -15.28
C TYR A 320 -26.01 -8.77 -14.44
N THR A 321 -24.71 -8.58 -14.19
CA THR A 321 -24.25 -7.61 -13.18
C THR A 321 -23.06 -6.76 -13.62
N GLU A 322 -22.56 -6.93 -14.85
CA GLU A 322 -21.29 -6.36 -15.33
C GLU A 322 -20.11 -6.67 -14.38
N LEU A 323 -20.26 -7.71 -13.54
CA LEU A 323 -19.24 -8.12 -12.58
C LEU A 323 -18.30 -9.09 -13.27
N HIS A 324 -17.11 -8.60 -13.62
CA HIS A 324 -16.00 -9.46 -13.97
C HIS A 324 -15.32 -9.96 -12.68
N LYS A 325 -15.18 -11.29 -12.58
CA LYS A 325 -14.29 -11.89 -11.57
C LYS A 325 -13.03 -12.33 -12.28
N MET A 326 -11.89 -11.83 -11.82
CA MET A 326 -10.59 -12.16 -12.38
C MET A 326 -9.72 -12.71 -11.27
N ALA A 327 -8.99 -13.79 -11.55
CA ALA A 327 -8.02 -14.36 -10.62
C ALA A 327 -6.76 -14.81 -11.36
N LEU A 328 -5.62 -14.50 -10.74
CA LEU A 328 -4.32 -15.03 -11.11
C LEU A 328 -4.00 -16.19 -10.15
N LEU A 329 -3.75 -17.37 -10.70
CA LEU A 329 -3.55 -18.61 -9.94
C LEU A 329 -2.17 -19.20 -10.29
N PRO A 330 -1.11 -18.89 -9.52
CA PRO A 330 0.22 -19.45 -9.72
C PRO A 330 0.22 -20.97 -9.60
N GLU A 331 1.09 -21.61 -10.37
CA GLU A 331 1.46 -23.01 -10.16
C GLU A 331 2.23 -23.15 -8.82
N SER A 332 2.21 -24.34 -8.22
CA SER A 332 2.86 -24.58 -6.92
C SER A 332 4.37 -24.32 -6.93
N ASN A 333 5.02 -24.45 -8.09
CA ASN A 333 6.45 -24.19 -8.30
C ASN A 333 6.74 -22.85 -9.00
N ALA A 334 5.73 -21.98 -9.18
CA ALA A 334 5.86 -20.73 -9.94
C ALA A 334 7.02 -19.85 -9.45
N VAL A 335 7.20 -19.73 -8.14
CA VAL A 335 8.26 -18.93 -7.54
C VAL A 335 9.64 -19.48 -7.91
N HIS A 336 9.85 -20.79 -7.78
CA HIS A 336 11.11 -21.43 -8.16
C HIS A 336 11.41 -21.21 -9.65
N LEU A 337 10.39 -21.32 -10.52
CA LEU A 337 10.53 -21.07 -11.96
C LEU A 337 10.90 -19.61 -12.25
N ILE A 338 10.34 -18.65 -11.53
CA ILE A 338 10.73 -17.23 -11.60
C ILE A 338 12.20 -17.05 -11.19
N PHE A 339 12.63 -17.71 -10.10
CA PHE A 339 14.03 -17.66 -9.66
C PHE A 339 14.97 -18.15 -10.77
N THR A 340 14.68 -19.33 -11.33
CA THR A 340 15.46 -19.89 -12.43
C THR A 340 15.49 -18.94 -13.64
N ALA A 341 14.34 -18.38 -14.02
CA ALA A 341 14.22 -17.44 -15.14
C ALA A 341 15.00 -16.12 -14.90
N LEU A 342 15.17 -15.70 -13.65
CA LEU A 342 15.98 -14.56 -13.26
C LEU A 342 17.47 -14.90 -13.03
N GLY A 343 17.85 -16.18 -13.16
CA GLY A 343 19.22 -16.65 -12.93
C GLY A 343 19.63 -16.65 -11.45
N LEU A 344 18.65 -16.75 -10.54
CA LEU A 344 18.90 -16.99 -9.12
C LEU A 344 19.24 -18.47 -8.89
N THR A 345 20.08 -18.72 -7.90
CA THR A 345 20.56 -20.07 -7.56
C THR A 345 19.60 -20.80 -6.62
N ASP A 346 19.75 -22.12 -6.48
CA ASP A 346 19.02 -22.90 -5.48
C ASP A 346 19.28 -22.40 -4.06
N SER A 347 20.50 -21.90 -3.77
CA SER A 347 20.83 -21.29 -2.48
C SER A 347 19.97 -20.06 -2.19
N ASP A 348 19.73 -19.22 -3.21
CA ASP A 348 18.87 -18.05 -3.08
C ASP A 348 17.43 -18.45 -2.84
N PHE A 349 16.98 -19.55 -3.47
CA PHE A 349 15.66 -20.09 -3.22
C PHE A 349 15.53 -20.69 -1.81
N GLN A 350 16.57 -21.35 -1.29
CA GLN A 350 16.58 -21.81 0.10
C GLN A 350 16.50 -20.64 1.10
N GLU A 351 17.27 -19.57 0.89
CA GLU A 351 17.17 -18.34 1.69
C GLU A 351 15.76 -17.73 1.60
N TYR A 352 15.14 -17.75 0.42
CA TYR A 352 13.76 -17.33 0.26
C TYR A 352 12.81 -18.20 1.10
N LEU A 353 12.98 -19.53 1.11
CA LEU A 353 12.13 -20.42 1.90
C LEU A 353 12.30 -20.22 3.41
N THR A 354 13.51 -19.92 3.90
CA THR A 354 13.74 -19.70 5.35
C THR A 354 13.00 -18.49 5.92
N HIS A 355 12.59 -17.53 5.08
CA HIS A 355 11.86 -16.32 5.49
C HIS A 355 10.35 -16.40 5.22
N GLU A 356 9.78 -17.61 5.12
CA GLU A 356 8.38 -17.79 4.77
C GLU A 356 7.40 -17.06 5.71
N GLU A 357 7.56 -17.18 7.03
CA GLU A 357 6.63 -16.56 7.98
C GLU A 357 6.58 -15.03 7.83
N ILE A 358 7.75 -14.39 7.71
CA ILE A 358 7.87 -12.93 7.52
C ILE A 358 7.25 -12.53 6.18
N ARG A 359 7.49 -13.30 5.12
CA ARG A 359 6.91 -13.07 3.80
C ARG A 359 5.38 -13.17 3.83
N LEU A 360 4.82 -14.23 4.42
CA LEU A 360 3.38 -14.38 4.55
C LEU A 360 2.79 -13.25 5.40
N ALA A 361 3.45 -12.85 6.49
CA ALA A 361 3.01 -11.71 7.31
C ALA A 361 3.03 -10.37 6.55
N SER A 362 3.86 -10.22 5.53
CA SER A 362 3.83 -9.04 4.64
C SER A 362 2.70 -9.08 3.61
N LEU A 363 2.23 -10.27 3.23
CA LEU A 363 1.16 -10.46 2.25
C LEU A 363 -0.24 -10.50 2.87
N PHE A 364 -0.38 -10.94 4.11
CA PHE A 364 -1.65 -11.06 4.83
C PHE A 364 -1.78 -10.09 5.99
N ILE A 365 -3.00 -9.62 6.22
CA ILE A 365 -3.36 -9.00 7.49
C ILE A 365 -3.90 -10.07 8.43
N ASN A 366 -3.48 -10.00 9.69
CA ASN A 366 -4.02 -10.85 10.75
C ASN A 366 -5.38 -10.30 11.20
N ASP A 367 -6.45 -11.04 10.87
CA ASP A 367 -7.83 -10.67 11.20
C ASP A 367 -8.10 -10.62 12.72
N ASN A 368 -7.24 -11.23 13.54
CA ASN A 368 -7.38 -11.27 15.00
C ASN A 368 -6.95 -9.98 15.72
N VAL A 369 -6.37 -9.02 15.02
CA VAL A 369 -5.97 -7.74 15.61
C VAL A 369 -7.21 -6.84 15.77
N PRO A 370 -7.39 -6.12 16.89
CA PRO A 370 -8.49 -5.15 17.03
C PRO A 370 -8.50 -4.12 15.91
N LEU A 371 -9.69 -3.69 15.47
CA LEU A 371 -9.81 -2.67 14.42
C LEU A 371 -9.40 -1.30 14.97
N PRO A 372 -8.74 -0.46 14.14
CA PRO A 372 -8.39 0.90 14.55
C PRO A 372 -9.65 1.74 14.74
N ARG A 373 -9.58 2.73 15.64
CA ARG A 373 -10.63 3.74 15.78
C ARG A 373 -10.51 4.75 14.64
N VAL A 374 -11.43 4.68 13.69
CA VAL A 374 -11.48 5.58 12.53
C VAL A 374 -12.53 6.68 12.76
N GLU A 375 -12.12 7.93 12.58
CA GLU A 375 -12.97 9.11 12.65
C GLU A 375 -12.95 9.81 11.28
N ILE A 376 -14.12 10.17 10.76
CA ILE A 376 -14.28 10.85 9.48
C ILE A 376 -14.75 12.27 9.75
N LEU A 377 -13.98 13.26 9.30
CA LEU A 377 -14.36 14.66 9.42
C LEU A 377 -14.90 15.16 8.09
N PRO A 378 -16.24 15.22 7.91
CA PRO A 378 -16.81 15.98 6.81
C PRO A 378 -16.39 17.45 6.98
N ASN A 379 -15.91 18.09 5.92
CA ASN A 379 -15.72 19.54 5.95
C ASN A 379 -17.08 20.21 6.17
N ASP A 380 -17.11 21.14 7.11
CA ASP A 380 -18.14 22.19 7.22
C ASP A 380 -18.02 23.22 6.09
#